data_AF-A0A803VG55-F1
#
_entry.id   AF-A0A803VG55-F1
#
_cell.length_a   1.000
_cell.length_b   1.000
_cell.length_c   1.000
_cell.angle_alpha   90.00
_cell.angle_beta   90.00
_cell.angle_gamma   90.00
#
_symmetry.space_group_name_H-M   'P 1'
#
loop_
_entity.id
_entity.type
_entity.pdbx_description
1 polymer ?
#
loop_
_entity_poly.entity_id
_entity_poly.type
_entity_poly.pdbx_seq_one_letter_code
_entity_poly.pdbx_strand_id
1 'polypeptide(L)'
;MGFGFLKVFLSNISIFDKELLREYNIEMKLFACTAHCLQTGIALNNSLDWTSMDISVFSLPVQVLPPVNFTLTVSALAQVLLHWEPNPAQEQNNSTIRYDVEILSPVQEEYDTKSTRSVRTAALHNGFSARVRTLLLQGHLQMSSDWVEGNLPPLPGAADTSVTNVSCVTHVTTPGNVSLCCTWLPGQGAPEDTKYFLFYRYEAHTEECPTHTKDKRNRNTECRFANTQIKAGEIDNLIVIHINGSSQRAAIKPFQQLFNQNAIEKANIPRNISISLEQNDLLAMWEKPISPFHEECFEYEFYLINLKSGNKQILKISSNSFQLRVDGSSSYSIRLRANHNHICRARGFWSDWSETFYVGQNKLENSIAWILTLLCVSMSCTLLLVAVLCKIGSGCNIVKAKTPQMCSEEIQLHFGFVPVTAKS
;
A
#
# COMPACT_ATOMS: atom_id res chain seq x y z
N MET A 1 -63.08 38.48 3.43
CA MET A 1 -64.24 38.16 4.28
C MET A 1 -64.23 36.66 4.54
N GLY A 2 -64.12 36.12 5.74
CA GLY A 2 -63.93 36.68 7.07
C GLY A 2 -63.45 35.55 7.97
N PHE A 3 -62.35 35.80 8.69
CA PHE A 3 -62.07 35.15 9.96
C PHE A 3 -63.24 35.45 10.89
N GLY A 4 -64.12 34.47 11.15
CA GLY A 4 -65.34 34.72 11.93
C GLY A 4 -66.17 33.51 12.32
N PHE A 5 -65.92 32.30 11.77
CA PHE A 5 -66.73 31.12 12.08
C PHE A 5 -66.16 30.18 13.16
N LEU A 6 -64.96 30.47 13.69
CA LEU A 6 -64.29 29.59 14.68
C LEU A 6 -64.59 29.95 16.15
N LYS A 7 -65.59 30.79 16.44
CA LYS A 7 -65.86 31.25 17.82
C LYS A 7 -67.22 30.88 18.41
N VAL A 8 -68.04 30.10 17.69
CA VAL A 8 -69.38 29.69 18.19
C VAL A 8 -69.51 28.18 18.44
N PHE A 9 -68.64 27.34 17.88
CA PHE A 9 -68.73 25.87 18.05
C PHE A 9 -68.20 25.32 19.38
N LEU A 10 -67.56 26.15 20.22
CA LEU A 10 -66.94 25.71 21.47
C LEU A 10 -67.80 25.93 22.73
N SER A 11 -69.12 26.14 22.61
CA SER A 11 -70.00 26.33 23.78
C SER A 11 -70.93 25.16 24.11
N ASN A 12 -71.01 24.11 23.28
CA ASN A 12 -71.96 23.00 23.47
C ASN A 12 -71.30 21.61 23.45
N ILE A 13 -70.28 21.42 24.28
CA ILE A 13 -69.81 20.06 24.63
C ILE A 13 -70.00 19.90 26.13
N SER A 14 -70.85 18.94 26.50
CA SER A 14 -71.15 18.63 27.89
C SER A 14 -69.92 18.09 28.62
N ILE A 15 -69.87 18.28 29.94
CA ILE A 15 -68.75 17.92 30.81
C ILE A 15 -68.41 16.41 30.78
N PHE A 16 -69.32 15.55 30.30
CA PHE A 16 -69.14 14.10 30.23
C PHE A 16 -68.16 13.61 29.14
N ASP A 17 -67.89 14.40 28.10
CA ASP A 17 -67.01 13.97 26.99
C ASP A 17 -65.50 14.19 27.26
N LYS A 18 -65.14 14.97 28.29
CA LYS A 18 -63.74 15.28 28.59
C LYS A 18 -63.02 14.21 29.39
N GLU A 19 -63.76 13.35 30.10
CA GLU A 19 -63.17 12.23 30.86
C GLU A 19 -62.85 11.03 29.97
N LEU A 20 -63.65 10.73 28.94
CA LEU A 20 -63.37 9.61 28.02
C LEU A 20 -62.15 9.86 27.11
N LEU A 21 -61.88 11.12 26.76
CA LEU A 21 -60.76 11.51 25.89
C LEU A 21 -59.39 11.48 26.58
N ARG A 22 -59.36 11.38 27.92
CA ARG A 22 -58.11 11.30 28.68
C ARG A 22 -57.61 9.85 28.88
N GLU A 23 -58.47 8.86 28.66
CA GLU A 23 -58.15 7.44 28.92
C GLU A 23 -57.55 6.69 27.70
N TYR A 24 -57.65 7.22 26.47
CA TYR A 24 -57.26 6.49 25.25
C TYR A 24 -56.26 7.16 24.29
N ASN A 25 -55.72 8.35 24.61
CA ASN A 25 -54.67 9.04 23.84
C ASN A 25 -54.81 8.96 22.29
N ILE A 26 -56.00 9.27 21.78
CA ILE A 26 -56.32 9.22 20.34
C ILE A 26 -56.13 10.62 19.74
N GLU A 27 -55.19 10.79 18.81
CA GLU A 27 -55.08 12.00 18.01
C GLU A 27 -56.31 12.18 17.08
N MET A 28 -56.96 13.33 17.18
CA MET A 28 -58.07 13.75 16.32
C MET A 28 -57.62 13.94 14.86
N LYS A 29 -57.81 12.93 14.02
CA LYS A 29 -57.89 13.11 12.55
C LYS A 29 -58.86 12.11 11.92
N LEU A 30 -60.12 12.05 12.34
CA LEU A 30 -61.16 11.37 11.55
C LEU A 30 -62.59 11.71 11.99
N PHE A 31 -63.05 12.96 11.81
CA PHE A 31 -64.48 13.27 11.90
C PHE A 31 -64.86 14.35 10.90
N ALA A 32 -64.83 13.99 9.62
CA ALA A 32 -65.38 14.80 8.54
C ALA A 32 -65.91 13.90 7.43
N CYS A 33 -66.86 13.01 7.72
CA CYS A 33 -67.63 12.36 6.65
C CYS A 33 -69.02 11.83 7.03
N THR A 34 -69.52 12.02 8.25
CA THR A 34 -70.82 11.44 8.67
C THR A 34 -71.79 12.44 9.30
N ALA A 35 -71.60 13.74 9.07
CA ALA A 35 -72.48 14.80 9.61
C ALA A 35 -73.15 15.66 8.51
N HIS A 36 -73.45 15.09 7.35
CA HIS A 36 -74.19 15.77 6.28
C HIS A 36 -75.35 14.93 5.69
N CYS A 37 -75.80 13.89 6.42
CA CYS A 37 -76.92 13.04 6.00
C CYS A 37 -78.14 13.07 6.93
N LEU A 38 -78.20 13.98 7.91
CA LEU A 38 -79.32 14.05 8.85
C LEU A 38 -79.88 15.46 9.04
N GLN A 39 -80.00 16.27 7.98
CA GLN A 39 -80.70 17.55 8.11
C GLN A 39 -81.26 18.18 6.84
N THR A 40 -81.89 17.42 5.95
CA THR A 40 -82.96 17.96 5.08
C THR A 40 -83.85 16.82 4.58
N GLY A 41 -85.05 16.69 5.15
CA GLY A 41 -86.11 15.89 4.56
C GLY A 41 -86.75 16.64 3.40
N ILE A 42 -86.52 16.18 2.16
CA ILE A 42 -87.35 16.48 1.00
C ILE A 42 -87.49 15.19 0.19
N ALA A 43 -88.73 14.78 -0.07
CA ALA A 43 -89.08 13.60 -0.85
C ALA A 43 -89.53 13.99 -2.28
N LEU A 44 -89.34 13.03 -3.21
CA LEU A 44 -89.78 12.93 -4.62
C LEU A 44 -88.89 13.72 -5.61
N ASN A 45 -88.34 13.16 -6.70
CA ASN A 45 -88.94 12.23 -7.66
C ASN A 45 -87.86 11.48 -8.50
N ASN A 46 -88.33 10.47 -9.24
CA ASN A 46 -87.59 9.51 -10.08
C ASN A 46 -86.51 10.02 -11.06
N SER A 47 -85.56 9.11 -11.31
CA SER A 47 -84.73 8.90 -12.51
C SER A 47 -83.30 9.51 -12.55
N LEU A 48 -82.35 8.63 -12.91
CA LEU A 48 -81.00 8.89 -13.45
C LEU A 48 -79.99 9.46 -12.41
N ASP A 49 -78.75 9.01 -12.23
CA ASP A 49 -77.85 8.10 -12.94
C ASP A 49 -76.71 7.82 -11.94
N TRP A 50 -76.27 6.57 -11.74
CA TRP A 50 -75.19 6.25 -10.79
C TRP A 50 -73.84 6.58 -11.44
N THR A 51 -73.36 7.80 -11.28
CA THR A 51 -71.97 8.16 -11.64
C THR A 51 -71.09 8.26 -10.39
N SER A 52 -70.19 7.29 -10.28
CA SER A 52 -68.89 7.28 -9.58
C SER A 52 -68.70 8.27 -8.42
N MET A 53 -68.84 7.79 -7.18
CA MET A 53 -68.08 8.35 -6.06
C MET A 53 -66.74 7.64 -6.01
N ASP A 54 -65.68 8.34 -6.40
CA ASP A 54 -64.29 7.96 -6.16
C ASP A 54 -64.06 7.82 -4.65
N ILE A 55 -63.92 6.57 -4.20
CA ILE A 55 -63.38 6.27 -2.87
C ILE A 55 -61.88 6.54 -2.98
N SER A 56 -61.44 7.72 -2.57
CA SER A 56 -60.02 7.99 -2.34
C SER A 56 -59.56 7.10 -1.18
N VAL A 57 -59.02 5.94 -1.51
CA VAL A 57 -58.32 5.06 -0.57
C VAL A 57 -57.11 5.82 -0.05
N PHE A 58 -57.20 6.35 1.17
CA PHE A 58 -56.01 6.80 1.89
C PHE A 58 -55.18 5.55 2.21
N SER A 59 -54.23 5.21 1.34
CA SER A 59 -53.21 4.21 1.65
C SER A 59 -52.38 4.74 2.82
N LEU A 60 -52.33 3.99 3.93
CA LEU A 60 -51.40 4.27 5.02
C LEU A 60 -49.98 4.40 4.44
N PRO A 61 -49.15 5.35 4.93
CA PRO A 61 -47.76 5.43 4.49
C PRO A 61 -47.08 4.09 4.78
N VAL A 62 -46.46 3.50 3.75
CA VAL A 62 -45.76 2.22 3.89
C VAL A 62 -44.61 2.40 4.87
N GLN A 63 -44.75 1.82 6.06
CA GLN A 63 -43.71 1.87 7.09
C GLN A 63 -42.60 0.87 6.73
N VAL A 64 -41.36 1.37 6.65
CA VAL A 64 -40.17 0.53 6.40
C VAL A 64 -39.45 0.29 7.71
N LEU A 65 -39.33 -0.98 8.10
CA LEU A 65 -38.75 -1.39 9.37
C LEU A 65 -37.25 -1.68 9.24
N PRO A 66 -36.45 -1.35 10.26
CA PRO A 66 -35.02 -1.63 10.25
C PRO A 66 -34.74 -3.13 10.31
N PRO A 67 -33.60 -3.59 9.74
CA PRO A 67 -33.20 -4.98 9.84
C PRO A 67 -32.95 -5.37 11.30
N VAL A 68 -33.04 -6.66 11.60
CA VAL A 68 -32.84 -7.20 12.95
C VAL A 68 -31.56 -8.04 13.02
N ASN A 69 -31.09 -8.33 14.23
CA ASN A 69 -29.92 -9.20 14.45
C ASN A 69 -28.65 -8.75 13.71
N PHE A 70 -28.42 -7.42 13.62
CA PHE A 70 -27.20 -6.89 13.01
C PHE A 70 -25.98 -7.22 13.88
N THR A 71 -25.02 -7.92 13.29
CA THR A 71 -23.82 -8.42 13.96
C THR A 71 -22.59 -8.17 13.11
N LEU A 72 -21.48 -7.92 13.80
CA LEU A 72 -20.15 -7.79 13.22
C LEU A 72 -19.27 -8.89 13.78
N THR A 73 -18.68 -9.70 12.91
CA THR A 73 -17.80 -10.81 13.31
C THR A 73 -16.49 -10.77 12.54
N VAL A 74 -15.38 -11.01 13.23
CA VAL A 74 -14.06 -11.08 12.57
C VAL A 74 -13.92 -12.46 11.95
N SER A 75 -13.97 -12.53 10.62
CA SER A 75 -13.90 -13.81 9.88
C SER A 75 -12.47 -14.21 9.51
N ALA A 76 -11.58 -13.24 9.34
CA ALA A 76 -10.15 -13.45 9.07
C ALA A 76 -9.32 -12.21 9.47
N LEU A 77 -8.00 -12.25 9.31
CA LEU A 77 -7.13 -11.08 9.58
C LEU A 77 -7.59 -9.85 8.79
N ALA A 78 -7.91 -8.77 9.50
CA ALA A 78 -8.42 -7.53 8.90
C ALA A 78 -9.65 -7.75 8.00
N GLN A 79 -10.49 -8.73 8.31
CA GLN A 79 -11.73 -9.01 7.59
C GLN A 79 -12.91 -9.14 8.56
N VAL A 80 -14.00 -8.44 8.25
CA VAL A 80 -15.23 -8.42 9.03
C VAL A 80 -16.37 -8.92 8.16
N LEU A 81 -17.17 -9.83 8.73
CA LEU A 81 -18.47 -10.23 8.23
C LEU A 81 -19.55 -9.42 8.95
N LEU A 82 -20.26 -8.62 8.17
CA LEU A 82 -21.49 -7.94 8.53
C LEU A 82 -22.65 -8.89 8.21
N HIS A 83 -23.50 -9.17 9.20
CA HIS A 83 -24.65 -10.05 9.03
C HIS A 83 -25.88 -9.44 9.71
N TRP A 84 -27.02 -9.49 9.05
CA TRP A 84 -28.32 -9.07 9.59
C TRP A 84 -29.42 -9.98 9.07
N GLU A 85 -30.62 -9.84 9.60
CA GLU A 85 -31.81 -10.55 9.16
C GLU A 85 -32.90 -9.55 8.73
N PRO A 86 -33.71 -9.88 7.71
CA PRO A 86 -34.86 -9.07 7.34
C PRO A 86 -35.81 -8.94 8.54
N ASN A 87 -36.45 -7.80 8.70
CA ASN A 87 -37.41 -7.63 9.77
C ASN A 87 -38.64 -8.54 9.52
N PRO A 88 -38.98 -9.48 10.42
CA PRO A 88 -40.10 -10.40 10.21
C PRO A 88 -41.46 -9.70 10.09
N ALA A 89 -41.60 -8.50 10.66
CA ALA A 89 -42.82 -7.70 10.59
C ALA A 89 -42.91 -6.83 9.32
N GLN A 90 -41.89 -6.86 8.45
CA GLN A 90 -41.91 -6.10 7.21
C GLN A 90 -42.90 -6.72 6.22
N GLU A 91 -43.86 -5.92 5.76
CA GLU A 91 -44.78 -6.36 4.72
C GLU A 91 -44.05 -6.71 3.43
N GLN A 92 -44.22 -7.95 2.98
CA GLN A 92 -43.60 -8.50 1.78
C GLN A 92 -44.57 -8.38 0.59
N ASN A 93 -45.02 -7.16 0.33
CA ASN A 93 -45.79 -6.85 -0.88
C ASN A 93 -44.85 -6.93 -2.12
N ASN A 94 -45.35 -6.68 -3.32
CA ASN A 94 -44.62 -6.75 -4.61
C ASN A 94 -43.47 -5.70 -4.77
N SER A 95 -42.74 -5.44 -3.68
CA SER A 95 -41.71 -4.43 -3.50
C SER A 95 -40.34 -5.11 -3.41
N THR A 96 -39.32 -4.47 -4.00
CA THR A 96 -37.95 -4.99 -3.93
C THR A 96 -37.27 -4.44 -2.68
N ILE A 97 -36.88 -5.32 -1.76
CA ILE A 97 -36.10 -4.97 -0.56
C ILE A 97 -34.60 -4.96 -0.92
N ARG A 98 -33.92 -3.90 -0.52
CA ARG A 98 -32.46 -3.76 -0.53
C ARG A 98 -32.00 -3.28 0.85
N TYR A 99 -30.69 -3.28 1.07
CA TYR A 99 -30.07 -2.77 2.27
C TYR A 99 -29.02 -1.77 1.88
N ASP A 100 -29.05 -0.63 2.55
CA ASP A 100 -28.03 0.39 2.47
C ASP A 100 -27.09 0.20 3.66
N VAL A 101 -25.80 0.09 3.38
CA VAL A 101 -24.76 -0.20 4.36
C VAL A 101 -23.74 0.91 4.32
N GLU A 102 -23.45 1.47 5.49
CA GLU A 102 -22.42 2.48 5.67
C GLU A 102 -21.36 2.00 6.66
N ILE A 103 -20.11 1.96 6.23
CA ILE A 103 -18.94 1.82 7.10
C ILE A 103 -18.60 3.21 7.62
N LEU A 104 -18.56 3.37 8.94
CA LEU A 104 -18.26 4.64 9.61
C LEU A 104 -16.78 4.76 9.96
N SER A 105 -16.14 3.63 10.27
CA SER A 105 -14.74 3.53 10.67
C SER A 105 -14.18 2.15 10.31
N PRO A 106 -12.93 2.01 9.83
CA PRO A 106 -11.88 3.04 9.77
C PRO A 106 -11.89 3.94 8.53
N VAL A 107 -12.54 3.54 7.44
CA VAL A 107 -12.65 4.31 6.19
C VAL A 107 -14.12 4.37 5.83
N GLN A 108 -14.63 5.57 5.55
CA GLN A 108 -16.04 5.75 5.23
C GLN A 108 -16.35 5.16 3.84
N GLU A 109 -17.36 4.30 3.77
CA GLU A 109 -17.82 3.63 2.55
C GLU A 109 -19.33 3.43 2.65
N GLU A 110 -20.09 3.76 1.60
CA GLU A 110 -21.55 3.56 1.54
C GLU A 110 -21.90 2.77 0.29
N TYR A 111 -22.76 1.76 0.43
CA TYR A 111 -23.18 0.90 -0.69
C TYR A 111 -24.50 0.19 -0.44
N ASP A 112 -25.23 -0.07 -1.53
CA ASP A 112 -26.43 -0.88 -1.52
C ASP A 112 -26.16 -2.36 -1.80
N THR A 113 -26.87 -3.26 -1.13
CA THR A 113 -26.87 -4.70 -1.42
C THR A 113 -28.26 -5.32 -1.33
N LYS A 114 -28.48 -6.44 -2.03
CA LYS A 114 -29.68 -7.29 -1.85
C LYS A 114 -29.44 -8.43 -0.87
N SER A 115 -28.18 -8.66 -0.49
CA SER A 115 -27.79 -9.72 0.44
C SER A 115 -27.94 -9.26 1.88
N THR A 116 -28.25 -10.18 2.79
CA THR A 116 -28.28 -9.95 4.24
C THR A 116 -26.92 -10.16 4.91
N ARG A 117 -25.87 -10.34 4.09
CA ARG A 117 -24.49 -10.47 4.53
C ARG A 117 -23.56 -9.64 3.65
N SER A 118 -22.51 -9.11 4.25
CA SER A 118 -21.46 -8.39 3.54
C SER A 118 -20.11 -8.66 4.18
N VAL A 119 -19.08 -8.83 3.37
CA VAL A 119 -17.70 -9.02 3.86
C VAL A 119 -16.87 -7.80 3.48
N ARG A 120 -16.13 -7.26 4.43
CA ARG A 120 -15.25 -6.11 4.24
C ARG A 120 -13.85 -6.37 4.78
N THR A 121 -12.86 -5.89 4.05
CA THR A 121 -11.44 -5.95 4.46
C THR A 121 -11.04 -4.56 4.93
N ALA A 122 -10.64 -4.43 6.20
CA ALA A 122 -10.32 -3.15 6.84
C ALA A 122 -9.37 -3.36 8.03
N ALA A 123 -8.57 -2.35 8.35
CA ALA A 123 -7.71 -2.39 9.54
C ALA A 123 -8.54 -2.29 10.82
N LEU A 124 -8.52 -3.34 11.66
CA LEU A 124 -9.41 -3.48 12.83
C LEU A 124 -8.75 -3.10 14.15
N HIS A 125 -7.44 -2.79 14.14
CA HIS A 125 -6.70 -2.52 15.37
C HIS A 125 -7.25 -1.32 16.17
N ASN A 126 -7.89 -0.35 15.51
CA ASN A 126 -8.56 0.79 16.15
C ASN A 126 -10.08 0.64 16.28
N GLY A 127 -10.60 -0.58 16.09
CA GLY A 127 -12.02 -0.88 16.05
C GLY A 127 -12.60 -0.76 14.65
N PHE A 128 -13.88 -1.07 14.54
CA PHE A 128 -14.64 -1.02 13.29
C PHE A 128 -16.08 -0.63 13.62
N SER A 129 -16.72 0.19 12.80
CA SER A 129 -18.11 0.57 13.04
C SER A 129 -18.84 0.67 11.71
N ALA A 130 -20.05 0.15 11.69
CA ALA A 130 -20.89 0.14 10.51
C ALA A 130 -22.35 0.26 10.91
N ARG A 131 -23.18 0.65 9.96
CA ARG A 131 -24.62 0.71 10.12
C ARG A 131 -25.33 0.22 8.87
N VAL A 132 -26.53 -0.29 9.05
CA VAL A 132 -27.35 -0.82 7.97
C VAL A 132 -28.81 -0.39 8.14
N ARG A 133 -29.48 -0.08 7.03
CA ARG A 133 -30.92 0.19 6.99
C ARG A 133 -31.59 -0.53 5.84
N THR A 134 -32.89 -0.75 5.96
CA THR A 134 -33.72 -1.34 4.90
C THR A 134 -34.08 -0.25 3.90
N LEU A 135 -33.93 -0.55 2.61
CA LEU A 135 -34.46 0.24 1.50
C LEU A 135 -35.60 -0.54 0.85
N LEU A 136 -36.77 0.08 0.75
CA LEU A 136 -37.93 -0.46 0.05
C LEU A 136 -38.14 0.31 -1.26
N LEU A 137 -38.07 -0.41 -2.37
CA LEU A 137 -38.35 0.14 -3.69
C LEU A 137 -39.72 -0.33 -4.19
N GLN A 138 -40.61 0.63 -4.42
CA GLN A 138 -41.94 0.41 -4.98
C GLN A 138 -42.16 1.35 -6.16
N GLY A 139 -41.98 0.82 -7.38
CA GLY A 139 -41.99 1.65 -8.60
C GLY A 139 -40.85 2.66 -8.60
N HIS A 140 -41.18 3.95 -8.60
CA HIS A 140 -40.21 5.06 -8.53
C HIS A 140 -39.97 5.59 -7.09
N LEU A 141 -40.68 5.06 -6.09
CA LEU A 141 -40.56 5.52 -4.71
C LEU A 141 -39.51 4.68 -3.97
N GLN A 142 -38.56 5.37 -3.34
CA GLN A 142 -37.58 4.77 -2.43
C GLN A 142 -37.86 5.26 -1.01
N MET A 143 -38.13 4.31 -0.11
CA MET A 143 -38.36 4.56 1.30
C MET A 143 -37.29 3.84 2.10
N SER A 144 -36.88 4.41 3.23
CA SER A 144 -35.82 3.85 4.08
C SER A 144 -36.28 3.72 5.53
N SER A 145 -35.82 2.68 6.21
CA SER A 145 -35.94 2.58 7.66
C SER A 145 -34.94 3.48 8.39
N ASP A 146 -35.06 3.51 9.72
CA ASP A 146 -33.97 3.95 10.59
C ASP A 146 -32.73 3.04 10.45
N TRP A 147 -31.59 3.57 10.90
CA TRP A 147 -30.31 2.87 10.92
C TRP A 147 -30.17 1.95 12.12
N VAL A 148 -29.57 0.79 11.90
CA VAL A 148 -29.09 -0.10 12.96
C VAL A 148 -27.57 -0.08 12.93
N GLU A 149 -26.95 0.32 14.03
CA GLU A 149 -25.50 0.44 14.13
C GLU A 149 -24.89 -0.75 14.88
N GLY A 150 -23.64 -1.06 14.55
CA GLY A 150 -22.85 -2.10 15.18
C GLY A 150 -21.39 -1.68 15.21
N ASN A 151 -20.68 -2.09 16.28
CA ASN A 151 -19.28 -1.75 16.47
C ASN A 151 -18.45 -2.93 16.98
N LEU A 152 -17.21 -3.01 16.52
CA LEU A 152 -16.15 -3.83 17.10
C LEU A 152 -15.22 -2.90 17.90
N PRO A 153 -14.95 -3.20 19.18
CA PRO A 153 -14.06 -2.39 19.99
C PRO A 153 -12.62 -2.47 19.46
N PRO A 154 -11.78 -1.46 19.74
CA PRO A 154 -10.36 -1.52 19.44
C PRO A 154 -9.68 -2.72 20.10
N LEU A 155 -8.68 -3.31 19.42
CA LEU A 155 -7.87 -4.38 20.01
C LEU A 155 -7.14 -3.89 21.26
N PRO A 156 -6.92 -4.73 22.29
CA PRO A 156 -6.33 -4.31 23.56
C PRO A 156 -4.87 -3.84 23.43
N GLY A 157 -4.42 -3.05 24.40
CA GLY A 157 -3.06 -2.50 24.49
C GLY A 157 -3.03 -0.98 24.41
N ALA A 158 -2.05 -0.35 25.08
CA ALA A 158 -1.87 1.10 25.05
C ALA A 158 -1.32 1.55 23.69
N ALA A 159 -1.78 2.70 23.18
CA ALA A 159 -1.49 3.12 21.81
C ALA A 159 0.02 3.27 21.51
N ASP A 160 0.79 3.71 22.50
CA ASP A 160 2.24 3.92 22.45
C ASP A 160 3.06 2.62 22.45
N THR A 161 2.44 1.48 22.78
CA THR A 161 3.07 0.15 22.67
C THR A 161 3.05 -0.40 21.23
N SER A 162 2.21 0.17 20.36
CA SER A 162 2.07 -0.29 18.97
C SER A 162 3.32 0.02 18.15
N VAL A 163 3.59 -0.79 17.14
CA VAL A 163 4.69 -0.56 16.20
C VAL A 163 4.44 0.70 15.37
N THR A 164 5.53 1.33 14.94
CA THR A 164 5.51 2.55 14.12
C THR A 164 6.39 2.36 12.88
N ASN A 165 6.23 3.23 11.88
CA ASN A 165 7.01 3.22 10.64
C ASN A 165 7.05 1.85 9.95
N VAL A 166 5.87 1.21 9.86
CA VAL A 166 5.75 -0.04 9.12
C VAL A 166 5.92 0.25 7.63
N SER A 167 6.89 -0.43 7.02
CA SER A 167 7.17 -0.34 5.59
C SER A 167 7.29 -1.74 5.04
N CYS A 168 6.59 -2.03 3.95
CA CYS A 168 6.64 -3.32 3.28
C CYS A 168 7.00 -3.14 1.81
N VAL A 169 7.77 -4.07 1.27
CA VAL A 169 8.18 -4.10 -0.13
C VAL A 169 8.08 -5.53 -0.65
N THR A 170 7.51 -5.69 -1.84
CA THR A 170 7.49 -6.96 -2.57
C THR A 170 8.46 -6.94 -3.74
N HIS A 171 9.07 -8.09 -4.00
CA HIS A 171 9.94 -8.32 -5.15
C HIS A 171 9.58 -9.63 -5.84
N VAL A 172 9.48 -9.60 -7.17
CA VAL A 172 9.36 -10.80 -8.00
C VAL A 172 10.73 -11.47 -8.10
N THR A 173 10.93 -12.63 -7.49
CA THR A 173 12.25 -13.29 -7.44
C THR A 173 12.50 -14.19 -8.64
N THR A 174 11.50 -15.02 -8.98
CA THR A 174 11.45 -15.85 -10.17
C THR A 174 10.05 -15.75 -10.79
N PRO A 175 9.84 -16.19 -12.05
CA PRO A 175 8.51 -16.19 -12.64
C PRO A 175 7.50 -16.91 -11.74
N GLY A 176 6.47 -16.19 -11.29
CA GLY A 176 5.41 -16.70 -10.42
C GLY A 176 5.71 -16.67 -8.91
N ASN A 177 6.90 -16.22 -8.48
CA ASN A 177 7.24 -16.15 -7.06
C ASN A 177 7.48 -14.72 -6.59
N VAL A 178 6.86 -14.36 -5.47
CA VAL A 178 6.95 -13.04 -4.85
C VAL A 178 7.50 -13.19 -3.44
N SER A 179 8.56 -12.44 -3.16
CA SER A 179 9.05 -12.25 -1.79
C SER A 179 8.43 -11.01 -1.17
N LEU A 180 8.25 -11.02 0.15
CA LEU A 180 7.74 -9.89 0.93
C LEU A 180 8.73 -9.58 2.06
N CYS A 181 9.16 -8.34 2.13
CA CYS A 181 10.00 -7.84 3.21
C CYS A 181 9.29 -6.68 3.91
N CYS A 182 9.17 -6.75 5.23
CA CYS A 182 8.57 -5.70 6.03
C CYS A 182 9.50 -5.29 7.17
N THR A 183 9.58 -4.00 7.44
CA THR A 183 10.34 -3.41 8.54
C THR A 183 9.44 -2.53 9.40
N TRP A 184 9.77 -2.40 10.68
CA TRP A 184 9.05 -1.55 11.61
C TRP A 184 9.95 -1.10 12.77
N LEU A 185 9.51 -0.05 13.46
CA LEU A 185 10.11 0.41 14.71
C LEU A 185 9.23 -0.02 15.90
N PRO A 186 9.84 -0.54 16.98
CA PRO A 186 9.14 -0.80 18.23
C PRO A 186 8.43 0.45 18.77
N GLY A 187 7.28 0.26 19.39
CA GLY A 187 6.53 1.34 20.04
C GLY A 187 7.34 1.99 21.16
N GLN A 188 7.19 3.30 21.34
CA GLN A 188 7.94 4.06 22.34
C GLN A 188 7.57 3.65 23.78
N GLY A 189 6.31 3.26 24.01
CA GLY A 189 5.82 2.73 25.28
C GLY A 189 5.93 1.22 25.41
N ALA A 190 6.46 0.53 24.40
CA ALA A 190 6.58 -0.92 24.44
C ALA A 190 7.65 -1.36 25.46
N PRO A 191 7.31 -2.25 26.41
CA PRO A 191 8.28 -2.81 27.35
C PRO A 191 9.51 -3.44 26.68
N GLU A 192 10.64 -3.46 27.38
CA GLU A 192 11.90 -3.98 26.80
C GLU A 192 11.85 -5.47 26.46
N ASP A 193 11.02 -6.24 27.15
CA ASP A 193 10.82 -7.67 26.92
C ASP A 193 9.86 -7.98 25.75
N THR A 194 9.36 -6.94 25.06
CA THR A 194 8.39 -7.09 23.97
C THR A 194 8.98 -7.89 22.81
N LYS A 195 8.25 -8.92 22.37
CA LYS A 195 8.50 -9.64 21.13
C LYS A 195 7.37 -9.37 20.15
N TYR A 196 7.73 -9.03 18.91
CA TYR A 196 6.77 -8.80 17.83
C TYR A 196 6.68 -10.00 16.89
N PHE A 197 5.49 -10.24 16.35
CA PHE A 197 5.25 -11.28 15.35
C PHE A 197 4.44 -10.69 14.21
N LEU A 198 4.88 -10.95 12.98
CA LEU A 198 4.23 -10.45 11.77
C LEU A 198 3.50 -11.59 11.06
N PHE A 199 2.28 -11.30 10.61
CA PHE A 199 1.46 -12.14 9.76
C PHE A 199 1.09 -11.35 8.50
N TYR A 200 1.09 -12.01 7.34
CA TYR A 200 0.45 -11.45 6.16
C TYR A 200 -0.80 -12.26 5.79
N ARG A 201 -1.76 -11.60 5.16
CA ARG A 201 -2.87 -12.25 4.46
C ARG A 201 -2.96 -11.75 3.03
N TYR A 202 -3.09 -12.69 2.11
CA TYR A 202 -3.38 -12.44 0.69
C TYR A 202 -4.53 -13.36 0.29
N GLU A 203 -5.63 -12.77 -0.20
CA GLU A 203 -6.89 -13.50 -0.41
C GLU A 203 -7.30 -14.29 0.85
N ALA A 204 -7.44 -15.62 0.74
CA ALA A 204 -7.76 -16.53 1.84
C ALA A 204 -6.52 -17.08 2.57
N HIS A 205 -5.31 -16.86 2.04
CA HIS A 205 -4.08 -17.39 2.61
C HIS A 205 -3.53 -16.46 3.70
N THR A 206 -3.22 -17.02 4.87
CA THR A 206 -2.60 -16.30 5.99
C THR A 206 -1.38 -17.08 6.47
N GLU A 207 -0.28 -16.37 6.70
CA GLU A 207 0.99 -16.98 7.10
C GLU A 207 1.72 -16.11 8.13
N GLU A 208 2.32 -16.76 9.13
CA GLU A 208 3.23 -16.12 10.08
C GLU A 208 4.64 -16.02 9.50
N CYS A 209 5.33 -14.93 9.81
CA CYS A 209 6.69 -14.69 9.38
C CYS A 209 7.67 -15.80 9.81
N PRO A 210 8.31 -16.49 8.85
CA PRO A 210 9.23 -17.58 9.16
C PRO A 210 10.61 -17.08 9.62
N THR A 211 11.03 -15.89 9.19
CA THR A 211 12.38 -15.38 9.43
C THR A 211 12.35 -13.91 9.83
N HIS A 212 12.82 -13.65 11.06
CA HIS A 212 12.90 -12.31 11.62
C HIS A 212 14.35 -11.86 11.80
N THR A 213 14.61 -10.60 11.50
CA THR A 213 15.83 -9.91 11.95
C THR A 213 15.52 -9.11 13.20
N LYS A 214 16.47 -9.09 14.13
CA LYS A 214 16.30 -8.49 15.45
C LYS A 214 17.15 -7.26 15.65
N ASP A 215 16.65 -6.34 16.47
CA ASP A 215 17.41 -5.19 16.93
C ASP A 215 18.44 -5.58 18.00
N LYS A 216 19.22 -4.59 18.46
CA LYS A 216 20.23 -4.75 19.52
C LYS A 216 19.65 -5.26 20.85
N ARG A 217 18.33 -5.15 21.06
CA ARG A 217 17.60 -5.60 22.24
C ARG A 217 16.89 -6.93 22.01
N ASN A 218 17.23 -7.65 20.94
CA ASN A 218 16.67 -8.96 20.59
C ASN A 218 15.15 -8.92 20.31
N ARG A 219 14.62 -7.77 19.89
CA ARG A 219 13.23 -7.60 19.45
C ARG A 219 13.16 -7.72 17.93
N ASN A 220 12.15 -8.41 17.42
CA ASN A 220 11.94 -8.53 15.97
C ASN A 220 11.57 -7.15 15.38
N THR A 221 12.28 -6.71 14.33
CA THR A 221 12.07 -5.40 13.67
C THR A 221 12.02 -5.48 12.14
N GLU A 222 12.35 -6.64 11.57
CA GLU A 222 12.19 -6.94 10.15
C GLU A 222 11.72 -8.39 10.01
N CYS A 223 10.89 -8.62 8.99
CA CYS A 223 10.42 -9.92 8.58
C CYS A 223 10.68 -10.12 7.08
N ARG A 224 11.07 -11.34 6.69
CA ARG A 224 11.21 -11.73 5.29
C ARG A 224 10.48 -13.04 4.99
N PHE A 225 9.58 -13.00 4.02
CA PHE A 225 9.02 -14.17 3.34
C PHE A 225 9.76 -14.36 2.02
N ALA A 226 10.47 -15.47 1.86
CA ALA A 226 11.17 -15.77 0.61
C ALA A 226 10.21 -16.12 -0.52
N ASN A 227 9.18 -16.92 -0.20
CA ASN A 227 8.16 -17.38 -1.13
C ASN A 227 6.79 -17.12 -0.50
N THR A 228 5.92 -16.40 -1.20
CA THR A 228 4.55 -16.10 -0.74
C THR A 228 3.52 -16.64 -1.71
N GLN A 229 2.25 -16.66 -1.29
CA GLN A 229 1.12 -16.95 -2.19
C GLN A 229 0.64 -15.72 -2.98
N ILE A 230 1.37 -14.60 -2.90
CA ILE A 230 1.02 -13.38 -3.62
C ILE A 230 1.25 -13.61 -5.11
N LYS A 231 0.21 -13.43 -5.92
CA LYS A 231 0.27 -13.62 -7.37
C LYS A 231 0.97 -12.45 -8.04
N ALA A 232 2.07 -12.70 -8.74
CA ALA A 232 2.78 -11.65 -9.47
C ALA A 232 1.91 -11.05 -10.59
N GLY A 233 1.92 -9.72 -10.75
CA GLY A 233 1.28 -9.03 -11.88
C GLY A 233 -0.18 -8.65 -11.67
N GLU A 234 -0.81 -9.12 -10.60
CA GLU A 234 -2.14 -8.66 -10.20
C GLU A 234 -2.14 -7.17 -9.80
N ILE A 235 -3.20 -6.47 -10.16
CA ILE A 235 -3.38 -5.04 -9.90
C ILE A 235 -4.52 -4.88 -8.88
N ASP A 236 -4.36 -3.95 -7.94
CA ASP A 236 -5.36 -3.58 -6.92
C ASP A 236 -5.77 -4.68 -5.92
N ASN A 237 -5.09 -5.84 -5.93
CA ASN A 237 -5.23 -6.82 -4.84
C ASN A 237 -4.60 -6.29 -3.55
N LEU A 238 -5.27 -6.58 -2.44
CA LEU A 238 -4.86 -6.13 -1.11
C LEU A 238 -3.97 -7.17 -0.42
N ILE A 239 -2.83 -6.71 0.06
CA ILE A 239 -1.97 -7.43 1.00
C ILE A 239 -2.21 -6.84 2.39
N VAL A 240 -2.69 -7.68 3.30
CA VAL A 240 -2.89 -7.30 4.70
C VAL A 240 -1.66 -7.67 5.50
N ILE A 241 -1.15 -6.71 6.27
CA ILE A 241 -0.08 -6.92 7.24
C ILE A 241 -0.66 -6.76 8.63
N HIS A 242 -0.41 -7.74 9.50
CA HIS A 242 -0.76 -7.70 10.91
C HIS A 242 0.49 -7.92 11.74
N ILE A 243 0.78 -6.99 12.64
CA ILE A 243 1.89 -7.11 13.58
C ILE A 243 1.29 -7.10 14.98
N ASN A 244 1.48 -8.19 15.72
CA ASN A 244 1.12 -8.26 17.13
C ASN A 244 2.39 -8.26 17.99
N GLY A 245 2.21 -8.24 19.30
CA GLY A 245 3.34 -8.41 20.22
C GLY A 245 2.91 -9.02 21.53
N SER A 246 3.90 -9.57 22.24
CA SER A 246 3.74 -10.10 23.58
C SER A 246 4.80 -9.52 24.52
N SER A 247 4.40 -9.22 25.74
CA SER A 247 5.24 -8.82 26.86
C SER A 247 4.62 -9.36 28.15
N GLN A 248 5.45 -9.64 29.15
CA GLN A 248 5.01 -10.03 30.49
C GLN A 248 4.46 -8.85 31.28
N ARG A 249 4.76 -7.61 30.87
CA ARG A 249 4.49 -6.39 31.63
C ARG A 249 3.25 -5.65 31.15
N ALA A 250 2.93 -5.73 29.87
CA ALA A 250 1.80 -5.00 29.28
C ALA A 250 1.25 -5.70 28.04
N ALA A 251 -0.04 -5.48 27.77
CA ALA A 251 -0.64 -5.82 26.48
C ALA A 251 -0.09 -4.88 25.39
N ILE A 252 0.42 -5.46 24.31
CA ILE A 252 0.98 -4.72 23.18
C ILE A 252 -0.12 -4.48 22.16
N LYS A 253 -0.36 -3.22 21.81
CA LYS A 253 -1.37 -2.81 20.83
C LYS A 253 -1.00 -3.35 19.44
N PRO A 254 -1.79 -4.28 18.86
CA PRO A 254 -1.51 -4.77 17.53
C PRO A 254 -1.66 -3.67 16.48
N PHE A 255 -0.98 -3.83 15.36
CA PHE A 255 -1.08 -2.95 14.21
C PHE A 255 -1.55 -3.73 12.98
N GLN A 256 -2.37 -3.09 12.14
CA GLN A 256 -2.81 -3.65 10.88
C GLN A 256 -2.75 -2.59 9.79
N GLN A 257 -2.24 -2.96 8.62
CA GLN A 257 -2.19 -2.09 7.46
C GLN A 257 -2.54 -2.87 6.19
N LEU A 258 -3.30 -2.24 5.31
CA LEU A 258 -3.66 -2.76 4.01
C LEU A 258 -2.79 -2.05 2.99
N PHE A 259 -2.09 -2.81 2.16
CA PHE A 259 -1.32 -2.30 1.04
C PHE A 259 -1.95 -2.79 -0.26
N ASN A 260 -2.17 -1.87 -1.20
CA ASN A 260 -2.37 -2.30 -2.57
C ASN A 260 -1.06 -2.92 -3.05
N GLN A 261 -1.13 -4.12 -3.62
CA GLN A 261 0.05 -4.86 -4.08
C GLN A 261 0.92 -4.01 -5.01
N ASN A 262 0.29 -3.23 -5.87
CA ASN A 262 0.99 -2.37 -6.82
C ASN A 262 1.74 -1.20 -6.17
N ALA A 263 1.32 -0.76 -4.98
CA ALA A 263 1.92 0.35 -4.25
C ALA A 263 3.18 -0.06 -3.48
N ILE A 264 3.37 -1.35 -3.21
CA ILE A 264 4.53 -1.89 -2.47
C ILE A 264 5.48 -2.74 -3.32
N GLU A 265 5.17 -2.95 -4.59
CA GLU A 265 6.06 -3.67 -5.49
C GLU A 265 7.23 -2.78 -5.95
N LYS A 266 8.44 -3.25 -5.66
CA LYS A 266 9.67 -2.61 -6.12
C LYS A 266 10.19 -3.33 -7.36
N ALA A 267 10.40 -2.57 -8.44
CA ALA A 267 10.93 -3.10 -9.67
C ALA A 267 12.33 -3.72 -9.44
N ASN A 268 12.61 -4.81 -10.16
CA ASN A 268 13.96 -5.38 -10.18
C ASN A 268 14.90 -4.54 -11.07
N ILE A 269 16.20 -4.69 -10.83
CA ILE A 269 17.24 -4.10 -11.68
C ILE A 269 17.14 -4.73 -13.09
N PRO A 270 17.37 -3.97 -14.17
CA PRO A 270 17.49 -4.53 -15.53
C PRO A 270 18.52 -5.66 -15.59
N ARG A 271 18.28 -6.64 -16.46
CA ARG A 271 19.17 -7.81 -16.61
C ARG A 271 20.08 -7.64 -17.81
N ASN A 272 21.18 -8.40 -17.85
CA ASN A 272 22.07 -8.51 -19.01
C ASN A 272 22.47 -7.13 -19.58
N ILE A 273 22.86 -6.21 -18.69
CA ILE A 273 23.28 -4.86 -19.06
C ILE A 273 24.64 -4.96 -19.76
N SER A 274 24.68 -4.51 -21.01
CA SER A 274 25.89 -4.42 -21.82
C SER A 274 26.08 -2.96 -22.24
N ILE A 275 27.29 -2.44 -22.06
CA ILE A 275 27.63 -1.07 -22.39
C ILE A 275 28.98 -1.08 -23.10
N SER A 276 29.03 -0.51 -24.30
CA SER A 276 30.24 -0.33 -25.08
C SER A 276 30.38 1.11 -25.56
N LEU A 277 31.60 1.48 -25.95
CA LEU A 277 31.91 2.77 -26.54
C LEU A 277 32.64 2.54 -27.86
N GLU A 278 31.97 2.83 -28.98
CA GLU A 278 32.48 2.63 -30.33
C GLU A 278 32.53 3.97 -31.06
N GLN A 279 33.71 4.45 -31.44
CA GLN A 279 33.87 5.65 -32.27
C GLN A 279 33.05 6.87 -31.79
N ASN A 280 33.06 7.11 -30.47
CA ASN A 280 32.31 8.15 -29.74
C ASN A 280 30.80 7.89 -29.57
N ASP A 281 30.28 6.74 -29.99
CA ASP A 281 28.93 6.30 -29.70
C ASP A 281 28.92 5.37 -28.50
N LEU A 282 28.26 5.81 -27.45
CA LEU A 282 27.98 4.99 -26.29
C LEU A 282 26.74 4.16 -26.59
N LEU A 283 26.91 2.84 -26.66
CA LEU A 283 25.85 1.87 -26.92
C LEU A 283 25.56 1.12 -25.63
N ALA A 284 24.31 1.16 -25.19
CA ALA A 284 23.84 0.43 -24.02
C ALA A 284 22.63 -0.42 -24.39
N MET A 285 22.64 -1.69 -24.00
CA MET A 285 21.53 -2.61 -24.18
C MET A 285 21.31 -3.40 -22.89
N TRP A 286 20.05 -3.71 -22.58
CA TRP A 286 19.67 -4.48 -21.40
C TRP A 286 18.36 -5.23 -21.65
N GLU A 287 18.16 -6.30 -20.91
CA GLU A 287 16.88 -6.98 -20.83
C GLU A 287 15.98 -6.36 -19.75
N LYS A 288 14.66 -6.54 -19.93
CA LYS A 288 13.69 -6.12 -18.92
C LYS A 288 13.95 -6.81 -17.57
N PRO A 289 13.54 -6.18 -16.45
CA PRO A 289 13.60 -6.81 -15.14
C PRO A 289 12.79 -8.11 -15.07
N ILE A 290 13.13 -8.98 -14.10
CA ILE A 290 12.30 -10.15 -13.77
C ILE A 290 10.93 -9.64 -13.31
N SER A 291 9.91 -9.93 -14.10
CA SER A 291 8.55 -9.45 -13.89
C SER A 291 7.60 -10.14 -14.88
N PRO A 292 6.31 -10.33 -14.52
CA PRO A 292 5.28 -10.78 -15.45
C PRO A 292 4.94 -9.76 -16.54
N PHE A 293 5.31 -8.48 -16.38
CA PHE A 293 4.98 -7.45 -17.35
C PHE A 293 5.87 -7.50 -18.60
N HIS A 294 5.31 -7.04 -19.74
CA HIS A 294 6.01 -6.87 -21.01
C HIS A 294 7.01 -5.70 -20.97
N GLU A 295 7.91 -5.63 -21.97
CA GLU A 295 8.97 -4.60 -22.06
C GLU A 295 8.41 -3.17 -22.10
N GLU A 296 7.30 -2.97 -22.82
CA GLU A 296 6.53 -1.71 -22.94
C GLU A 296 6.14 -1.11 -21.56
N CYS A 297 6.02 -1.97 -20.54
CA CYS A 297 5.61 -1.61 -19.19
C CYS A 297 6.76 -1.11 -18.33
N PHE A 298 7.96 -0.94 -18.87
CA PHE A 298 9.12 -0.45 -18.13
C PHE A 298 9.58 0.92 -18.63
N GLU A 299 9.98 1.76 -17.69
CA GLU A 299 10.77 2.95 -17.94
C GLU A 299 12.08 2.86 -17.17
N TYR A 300 13.13 3.44 -17.71
CA TYR A 300 14.48 3.35 -17.20
C TYR A 300 15.06 4.73 -16.94
N GLU A 301 15.90 4.82 -15.92
CA GLU A 301 16.78 5.96 -15.72
C GLU A 301 18.23 5.54 -15.93
N PHE A 302 18.89 6.26 -16.82
CA PHE A 302 20.28 6.08 -17.21
C PHE A 302 21.13 7.20 -16.63
N TYR A 303 21.93 6.86 -15.63
CA TYR A 303 22.80 7.81 -14.95
C TYR A 303 24.22 7.70 -15.50
N LEU A 304 24.70 8.80 -16.09
CA LEU A 304 26.00 8.91 -16.73
C LEU A 304 26.82 9.99 -16.03
N ILE A 305 28.08 9.69 -15.71
CA ILE A 305 29.06 10.66 -15.23
C ILE A 305 30.26 10.65 -16.17
N ASN A 306 30.61 11.82 -16.72
CA ASN A 306 31.90 12.01 -17.36
C ASN A 306 32.97 12.20 -16.27
N LEU A 307 33.92 11.28 -16.17
CA LEU A 307 34.93 11.27 -15.11
C LEU A 307 36.02 12.33 -15.30
N LYS A 308 36.18 12.86 -16.51
CA LYS A 308 37.15 13.93 -16.82
C LYS A 308 36.60 15.31 -16.48
N SER A 309 35.35 15.60 -16.84
CA SER A 309 34.71 16.90 -16.58
C SER A 309 33.90 16.94 -15.28
N GLY A 310 33.58 15.79 -14.70
CA GLY A 310 32.68 15.67 -13.55
C GLY A 310 31.20 15.88 -13.88
N ASN A 311 30.85 16.07 -15.15
CA ASN A 311 29.47 16.32 -15.58
C ASN A 311 28.59 15.07 -15.34
N LYS A 312 27.38 15.29 -14.82
CA LYS A 312 26.43 14.24 -14.42
C LYS A 312 25.12 14.43 -15.17
N GLN A 313 24.57 13.35 -15.70
CA GLN A 313 23.32 13.36 -16.46
C GLN A 313 22.45 12.17 -16.07
N ILE A 314 21.15 12.40 -15.90
CA ILE A 314 20.14 11.34 -15.76
C ILE A 314 19.20 11.46 -16.95
N LEU A 315 19.10 10.40 -17.74
CA LEU A 315 18.25 10.33 -18.92
C LEU A 315 17.13 9.32 -18.69
N LYS A 316 15.91 9.67 -19.11
CA LYS A 316 14.76 8.76 -19.05
C LYS A 316 14.60 8.05 -20.38
N ILE A 317 14.45 6.73 -20.34
CA ILE A 317 14.47 5.86 -21.51
C ILE A 317 13.29 4.90 -21.42
N SER A 318 12.60 4.65 -22.53
CA SER A 318 11.45 3.75 -22.61
C SER A 318 11.71 2.51 -23.48
N SER A 319 12.95 2.36 -23.97
CA SER A 319 13.43 1.23 -24.75
C SER A 319 14.49 0.45 -23.98
N ASN A 320 14.72 -0.79 -24.39
CA ASN A 320 15.74 -1.69 -23.86
C ASN A 320 17.15 -1.45 -24.42
N SER A 321 17.28 -0.45 -25.29
CA SER A 321 18.54 -0.01 -25.87
C SER A 321 18.62 1.51 -25.88
N PHE A 322 19.84 2.02 -25.84
CA PHE A 322 20.12 3.44 -25.83
C PHE A 322 21.45 3.74 -26.51
N GLN A 323 21.45 4.80 -27.30
CA GLN A 323 22.64 5.30 -27.99
C GLN A 323 22.82 6.78 -27.66
N LEU A 324 24.04 7.16 -27.28
CA LEU A 324 24.40 8.54 -26.98
C LEU A 324 25.76 8.88 -27.56
N ARG A 325 25.84 10.01 -28.30
CA ARG A 325 27.11 10.56 -28.76
C ARG A 325 27.84 11.20 -27.57
N VAL A 326 29.05 10.75 -27.28
CA VAL A 326 29.85 11.22 -26.14
C VAL A 326 31.28 11.61 -26.57
N ASP A 327 32.02 12.31 -25.71
CA ASP A 327 33.45 12.56 -25.95
C ASP A 327 34.24 11.26 -25.73
N GLY A 328 34.73 10.63 -26.80
CA GLY A 328 35.53 9.40 -26.73
C GLY A 328 36.91 9.56 -26.11
N SER A 329 37.37 10.79 -25.85
CA SER A 329 38.61 11.06 -25.11
C SER A 329 38.43 11.03 -23.58
N SER A 330 37.19 10.86 -23.12
CA SER A 330 36.81 10.80 -21.71
C SER A 330 36.46 9.38 -21.27
N SER A 331 36.56 9.13 -19.97
CA SER A 331 36.05 7.92 -19.31
C SER A 331 34.70 8.23 -18.66
N TYR A 332 33.82 7.24 -18.59
CA TYR A 332 32.47 7.41 -18.06
C TYR A 332 32.13 6.34 -17.02
N SER A 333 31.35 6.71 -16.00
CA SER A 333 30.73 5.77 -15.07
C SER A 333 29.22 5.78 -15.25
N ILE A 334 28.61 4.61 -15.35
CA ILE A 334 27.21 4.44 -15.73
C ILE A 334 26.47 3.56 -14.73
N ARG A 335 25.24 3.94 -14.41
CA ARG A 335 24.28 3.11 -13.67
C ARG A 335 22.91 3.17 -14.31
N LEU A 336 22.16 2.08 -14.21
CA LEU A 336 20.83 1.94 -14.75
C LEU A 336 19.86 1.51 -13.65
N ARG A 337 18.62 1.98 -13.69
CA ARG A 337 17.53 1.48 -12.86
C ARG A 337 16.21 1.46 -13.63
N ALA A 338 15.27 0.66 -13.18
CA ALA A 338 13.96 0.49 -13.81
C ALA A 338 12.82 0.93 -12.89
N ASN A 339 11.69 1.29 -13.49
CA ASN A 339 10.39 1.39 -12.84
C ASN A 339 9.31 0.93 -13.80
N HIS A 340 8.11 0.72 -13.27
CA HIS A 340 6.92 0.48 -14.08
C HIS A 340 6.49 1.78 -14.76
N ASN A 341 6.26 1.67 -16.06
CA ASN A 341 5.70 2.74 -16.88
C ASN A 341 4.21 2.92 -16.55
N HIS A 342 3.79 4.19 -16.44
CA HIS A 342 2.42 4.61 -16.17
C HIS A 342 1.37 4.04 -17.15
N ILE A 343 1.80 3.63 -18.35
CA ILE A 343 0.95 3.02 -19.38
C ILE A 343 0.29 1.72 -18.87
N CYS A 344 1.04 0.90 -18.12
CA CYS A 344 0.53 -0.38 -17.65
C CYS A 344 -0.05 -0.32 -16.23
N ARG A 345 0.49 0.58 -15.39
CA ARG A 345 0.07 0.73 -13.99
C ARG A 345 0.61 2.02 -13.39
N ALA A 346 0.05 2.44 -12.27
CA ALA A 346 0.62 3.53 -11.47
C ALA A 346 2.11 3.29 -11.20
N ARG A 347 2.92 4.36 -11.35
CA ARG A 347 4.35 4.33 -11.05
C ARG A 347 4.57 3.84 -9.63
N GLY A 348 5.40 2.80 -9.49
CA GLY A 348 5.77 2.23 -8.20
C GLY A 348 7.13 2.72 -7.73
N PHE A 349 7.79 1.91 -6.92
CA PHE A 349 9.16 2.15 -6.50
C PHE A 349 10.15 1.86 -7.64
N TRP A 350 11.07 2.80 -7.83
CA TRP A 350 12.27 2.56 -8.63
C TRP A 350 13.06 1.37 -8.07
N SER A 351 13.63 0.58 -8.96
CA SER A 351 14.64 -0.40 -8.59
C SER A 351 15.82 0.26 -7.92
N ASP A 352 16.62 -0.54 -7.22
CA ASP A 352 17.97 -0.10 -6.88
C ASP A 352 18.75 0.19 -8.16
N TRP A 353 19.78 1.03 -8.05
CA TRP A 353 20.71 1.24 -9.14
C TRP A 353 21.49 -0.05 -9.40
N SER A 354 21.76 -0.33 -10.67
CA SER A 354 22.70 -1.36 -11.08
C SER A 354 24.09 -1.11 -10.48
N GLU A 355 24.95 -2.11 -10.61
CA GLU A 355 26.39 -1.88 -10.45
C GLU A 355 26.89 -0.78 -11.40
N THR A 356 28.08 -0.27 -11.10
CA THR A 356 28.67 0.82 -11.88
C THR A 356 29.49 0.25 -13.02
N PHE A 357 29.12 0.58 -14.25
CA PHE A 357 29.87 0.22 -15.44
C PHE A 357 30.81 1.35 -15.84
N TYR A 358 32.04 1.01 -16.23
CA TYR A 358 33.04 1.97 -16.67
C TYR A 358 33.40 1.74 -18.13
N VAL A 359 33.41 2.81 -18.93
CA VAL A 359 33.77 2.76 -20.35
C VAL A 359 34.64 3.94 -20.75
N GLY A 360 35.41 3.79 -21.83
CA GLY A 360 36.40 4.77 -22.30
C GLY A 360 37.81 4.45 -21.83
N GLN A 361 38.81 5.13 -22.42
CA GLN A 361 40.21 4.86 -22.11
C GLN A 361 40.55 5.33 -20.69
N ASN A 362 41.03 4.40 -19.85
CA ASN A 362 41.68 4.74 -18.59
C ASN A 362 43.06 5.35 -18.89
N LYS A 363 43.14 6.69 -18.97
CA LYS A 363 44.44 7.39 -19.06
C LYS A 363 45.41 7.03 -17.93
N LEU A 364 44.89 6.52 -16.81
CA LEU A 364 45.70 6.16 -15.64
C LEU A 364 46.68 5.00 -15.95
N GLU A 365 46.25 3.98 -16.69
CA GLU A 365 47.11 2.82 -17.02
C GLU A 365 48.25 3.23 -17.95
N ASN A 366 47.94 4.06 -18.96
CA ASN A 366 48.97 4.64 -19.81
C ASN A 366 49.92 5.55 -19.00
N SER A 367 49.40 6.37 -18.09
CA SER A 367 50.23 7.27 -17.28
C SER A 367 51.15 6.52 -16.32
N ILE A 368 50.68 5.43 -15.70
CA ILE A 368 51.51 4.59 -14.81
C ILE A 368 52.60 3.89 -15.62
N ALA A 369 52.27 3.34 -16.80
CA ALA A 369 53.26 2.74 -17.69
C ALA A 369 54.32 3.77 -18.16
N TRP A 370 53.91 5.00 -18.48
CA TRP A 370 54.83 6.10 -18.83
C TRP A 370 55.71 6.54 -17.66
N ILE A 371 55.18 6.60 -16.44
CA ILE A 371 55.95 6.95 -15.24
C ILE A 371 56.97 5.85 -14.90
N LEU A 372 56.56 4.59 -14.97
CA LEU A 372 57.43 3.43 -14.73
C LEU A 372 58.55 3.35 -15.78
N THR A 373 58.25 3.61 -17.05
CA THR A 373 59.28 3.66 -18.10
C THR A 373 60.25 4.82 -17.91
N LEU A 374 59.78 6.01 -17.53
CA LEU A 374 60.66 7.15 -17.19
C LEU A 374 61.59 6.85 -16.01
N LEU A 375 61.07 6.22 -14.96
CA LEU A 375 61.85 5.80 -13.80
C LEU A 375 62.93 4.78 -14.18
N CYS A 376 62.59 3.77 -14.98
CA CYS A 376 63.55 2.78 -15.48
C CYS A 376 64.66 3.41 -16.34
N VAL A 377 64.32 4.36 -17.23
CA VAL A 377 65.31 5.08 -18.05
C VAL A 377 66.21 5.95 -17.17
N SER A 378 65.65 6.67 -16.21
CA SER A 378 66.41 7.48 -15.25
C SER A 378 67.42 6.65 -14.45
N MET A 379 66.98 5.53 -13.89
CA MET A 379 67.86 4.62 -13.15
C MET A 379 68.98 4.07 -14.04
N SER A 380 68.67 3.71 -15.28
CA SER A 380 69.68 3.24 -16.24
C SER A 380 70.70 4.32 -16.59
N CYS A 381 70.28 5.57 -16.81
CA CYS A 381 71.17 6.70 -17.08
C CYS A 381 72.08 7.03 -15.89
N THR A 382 71.54 7.00 -14.67
CA THR A 382 72.37 7.26 -13.46
C THR A 382 73.43 6.18 -13.26
N LEU A 383 73.11 4.91 -13.48
CA LEU A 383 74.07 3.81 -13.43
C LEU A 383 75.18 3.95 -14.48
N LEU A 384 74.83 4.36 -15.71
CA LEU A 384 75.80 4.62 -16.77
C LEU A 384 76.71 5.82 -16.43
N LEU A 385 76.16 6.90 -15.89
CA LEU A 385 76.94 8.07 -15.44
C LEU A 385 77.91 7.70 -14.33
N VAL A 386 77.47 6.93 -13.33
CA VAL A 386 78.35 6.44 -12.25
C VAL A 386 79.44 5.54 -12.82
N ALA A 387 79.12 4.65 -13.77
CA ALA A 387 80.13 3.79 -14.41
C ALA A 387 81.16 4.60 -15.22
N VAL A 388 80.73 5.65 -15.92
CA VAL A 388 81.62 6.55 -16.68
C VAL A 388 82.47 7.40 -15.74
N LEU A 389 81.91 7.96 -14.67
CA LEU A 389 82.66 8.71 -13.65
C LEU A 389 83.64 7.81 -12.90
N CYS A 390 83.28 6.55 -12.63
CA CYS A 390 84.20 5.56 -12.07
C CYS A 390 85.32 5.18 -13.05
N LYS A 391 85.06 5.14 -14.36
CA LYS A 391 86.10 4.94 -15.38
C LYS A 391 87.02 6.15 -15.53
N ILE A 392 86.49 7.38 -15.52
CA ILE A 392 87.27 8.62 -15.63
C ILE A 392 88.03 8.90 -14.32
N GLY A 393 87.47 8.50 -13.18
CA GLY A 393 88.06 8.57 -11.83
C GLY A 393 89.05 7.46 -11.50
N SER A 394 89.52 6.69 -12.50
CA SER A 394 90.65 5.75 -12.34
C SER A 394 91.97 6.52 -12.23
N GLY A 395 92.06 7.26 -11.14
CA GLY A 395 93.14 8.13 -10.73
C GLY A 395 92.90 8.66 -9.31
N CYS A 396 92.30 7.87 -8.40
CA CYS A 396 92.37 8.17 -6.97
C CYS A 396 92.20 6.90 -6.10
N ASN A 397 93.11 6.73 -5.16
CA ASN A 397 93.17 5.62 -4.21
C ASN A 397 92.20 5.83 -3.03
N ILE A 398 91.49 4.74 -2.71
CA ILE A 398 91.11 4.21 -1.38
C ILE A 398 90.37 5.15 -0.40
N VAL A 399 89.14 4.76 -0.03
CA VAL A 399 88.80 4.43 1.37
C VAL A 399 87.84 3.24 1.40
N LYS A 400 88.29 2.13 2.00
CA LYS A 400 87.41 1.04 2.45
C LYS A 400 86.51 1.58 3.55
N ALA A 401 85.22 1.78 3.26
CA ALA A 401 84.21 1.95 4.30
C ALA A 401 83.74 0.58 4.80
N LYS A 402 83.78 0.45 6.12
CA LYS A 402 83.51 -0.73 6.93
C LYS A 402 82.03 -1.15 6.78
N THR A 403 81.78 -2.43 6.60
CA THR A 403 80.47 -3.06 6.80
C THR A 403 79.99 -2.85 8.24
N PRO A 404 78.75 -2.40 8.47
CA PRO A 404 78.03 -2.70 9.69
C PRO A 404 77.19 -3.97 9.48
N GLN A 405 77.37 -4.91 10.39
CA GLN A 405 76.66 -6.17 10.50
C GLN A 405 75.38 -5.94 11.32
N MET A 406 74.23 -6.11 10.65
CA MET A 406 72.97 -6.72 11.11
C MET A 406 72.32 -6.29 12.44
N CYS A 407 71.10 -5.74 12.34
CA CYS A 407 69.98 -6.15 13.19
C CYS A 407 68.77 -6.44 12.29
N SER A 408 68.27 -7.67 12.43
CA SER A 408 67.09 -8.23 11.80
C SER A 408 65.86 -7.76 12.56
N GLU A 409 64.89 -7.14 11.88
CA GLU A 409 63.49 -7.14 12.29
C GLU A 409 62.64 -7.55 11.08
N GLU A 410 62.00 -8.71 11.22
CA GLU A 410 60.98 -9.22 10.29
C GLU A 410 59.78 -8.27 10.28
N ILE A 411 59.46 -7.70 9.13
CA ILE A 411 58.10 -7.24 8.84
C ILE A 411 57.51 -8.21 7.82
N GLN A 412 56.76 -9.18 8.34
CA GLN A 412 55.89 -10.07 7.58
C GLN A 412 54.76 -9.25 6.94
N LEU A 413 54.87 -8.95 5.63
CA LEU A 413 53.75 -8.52 4.81
C LEU A 413 53.21 -9.73 4.04
N HIS A 414 52.18 -10.36 4.60
CA HIS A 414 51.39 -11.40 3.96
C HIS A 414 50.65 -10.82 2.74
N PHE A 415 51.14 -11.09 1.53
CA PHE A 415 50.34 -10.98 0.30
C PHE A 415 49.92 -12.38 -0.14
N GLY A 416 48.71 -12.78 0.22
CA GLY A 416 48.07 -13.99 -0.28
C GLY A 416 47.63 -13.80 -1.73
N PHE A 417 48.43 -14.28 -2.68
CA PHE A 417 47.99 -14.60 -4.04
C PHE A 417 47.57 -16.06 -4.07
N VAL A 418 46.28 -16.33 -4.33
CA VAL A 418 45.77 -17.66 -4.65
C VAL A 418 45.71 -17.79 -6.18
N PRO A 419 46.52 -18.66 -6.82
CA PRO A 419 46.31 -19.03 -8.20
C PRO A 419 45.38 -20.26 -8.26
N VAL A 420 44.24 -20.14 -8.93
CA VAL A 420 43.40 -21.28 -9.30
C VAL A 420 43.90 -21.83 -10.63
N THR A 421 44.58 -22.97 -10.57
CA THR A 421 44.88 -23.81 -11.73
C THR A 421 43.67 -24.65 -12.11
N ALA A 422 43.36 -24.66 -13.40
CA ALA A 422 42.43 -25.57 -14.05
C ALA A 422 42.87 -27.03 -13.90
N LYS A 423 41.90 -27.93 -13.72
CA LYS A 423 42.00 -29.35 -14.05
C LYS A 423 40.75 -29.77 -14.83
N SER A 424 41.00 -30.65 -15.79
CA SER A 424 40.13 -31.35 -16.75
C SER A 424 38.73 -31.70 -16.27
#